data_AF-I9TXE7-F1
#
_entry.id   AF-I9TXE7-F1
#
_cell.length_a   1.000
_cell.length_b   1.000
_cell.length_c   1.000
_cell.angle_alpha   90.00
_cell.angle_beta   90.00
_cell.angle_gamma   90.00
#
_symmetry.space_group_name_H-M   'P 1'
#
loop_
_entity.id
_entity.type
_entity.pdbx_description
1 polymer ?
#
loop_
_entity_poly.entity_id
_entity_poly.type
_entity_poly.pdbx_seq_one_letter_code
_entity_poly.pdbx_strand_id
1 'polypeptide(L)'
;MRNIEARKEKGDKEAKLAFEMCAYRIKKYIGAYMAVLKKVDAILFTGGLGENYPALRESVCEGLEDLGIALHKPTNDNLGNRLVN
;
A
#
# COMPACT_ATOMS: atom_id res chain seq x y z
N MET A 1 7.30 -11.11 2.47
CA MET A 1 7.72 -9.73 2.16
C MET A 1 9.03 -9.33 2.80
N ARG A 2 9.29 -9.59 4.09
CA ARG A 2 10.59 -9.33 4.75
C ARG A 2 11.84 -9.74 3.95
N ASN A 3 11.87 -10.97 3.41
CA ASN A 3 13.00 -11.43 2.58
C ASN A 3 13.11 -10.69 1.22
N ILE A 4 11.98 -10.28 0.64
CA ILE A 4 11.95 -9.53 -0.62
C ILE A 4 12.49 -8.12 -0.39
N GLU A 5 12.11 -7.49 0.72
CA GLU A 5 12.61 -6.19 1.12
C GLU A 5 14.13 -6.18 1.31
N ALA A 6 14.66 -7.10 2.13
CA ALA A 6 16.10 -7.19 2.35
C ALA A 6 16.90 -7.43 1.05
N ARG A 7 16.32 -8.13 0.08
CA ARG A 7 16.92 -8.32 -1.26
C ARG A 7 16.83 -7.04 -2.10
N LYS A 8 15.66 -6.37 -2.09
CA LYS A 8 15.42 -5.10 -2.79
C LYS A 8 16.39 -4.02 -2.33
N GLU A 9 16.62 -3.91 -1.02
CA GLU A 9 17.60 -2.97 -0.43
C GLU A 9 19.03 -3.24 -0.88
N LYS A 10 19.36 -4.50 -1.20
CA LYS A 10 20.65 -4.91 -1.78
C LYS A 10 20.72 -4.75 -3.30
N GLY A 11 19.73 -4.11 -3.92
CA GLY A 11 19.69 -3.84 -5.37
C GLY A 11 19.22 -5.03 -6.22
N ASP A 12 18.62 -6.06 -5.63
CA ASP A 12 18.07 -7.19 -6.36
C ASP A 12 16.86 -6.76 -7.21
N LYS A 13 17.02 -6.82 -8.54
CA LYS A 13 16.02 -6.38 -9.51
C LYS A 13 14.78 -7.26 -9.52
N GLU A 14 14.91 -8.56 -9.28
CA GLU A 14 13.76 -9.48 -9.23
C GLU A 14 12.94 -9.25 -7.97
N ALA A 15 13.61 -9.00 -6.84
CA ALA A 15 12.94 -8.65 -5.60
C ALA A 15 12.20 -7.32 -5.71
N LYS A 16 12.81 -6.32 -6.37
CA LYS A 16 12.14 -5.05 -6.70
C LYS A 16 10.89 -5.28 -7.55
N LEU A 17 11.01 -6.04 -8.65
CA LEU A 17 9.89 -6.34 -9.53
C LEU A 17 8.76 -7.09 -8.78
N ALA A 18 9.11 -8.07 -7.93
CA ALA A 18 8.13 -8.80 -7.14
C ALA A 18 7.34 -7.89 -6.18
N PHE A 19 8.03 -6.94 -5.55
CA PHE A 19 7.38 -5.92 -4.72
C PHE A 19 6.45 -5.02 -5.55
N GLU A 20 6.92 -4.52 -6.70
CA GLU A 20 6.14 -3.66 -7.60
C GLU A 20 4.89 -4.38 -8.13
N MET A 21 5.02 -5.65 -8.55
CA MET A 21 3.89 -6.48 -8.97
C MET A 21 2.87 -6.68 -7.85
N CYS A 22 3.34 -6.83 -6.60
CA CYS A 22 2.46 -6.94 -5.44
C CYS A 22 1.64 -5.66 -5.24
N ALA A 23 2.31 -4.50 -5.20
CA ALA A 23 1.64 -3.20 -5.05
C ALA A 23 0.68 -2.92 -6.22
N TYR A 24 1.11 -3.17 -7.47
CA TYR A 24 0.29 -3.05 -8.67
C TYR A 24 -0.98 -3.88 -8.58
N ARG A 25 -0.88 -5.15 -8.16
CA ARG A 25 -2.04 -6.04 -8.07
C ARG A 25 -3.04 -5.54 -7.02
N ILE A 26 -2.57 -5.08 -5.86
CA ILE A 26 -3.45 -4.50 -4.83
C ILE A 26 -4.16 -3.25 -5.37
N LYS A 27 -3.41 -2.33 -5.99
CA LYS A 27 -3.96 -1.11 -6.62
C LYS A 27 -5.03 -1.44 -7.67
N LYS A 28 -4.78 -2.45 -8.51
CA LYS A 28 -5.75 -2.94 -9.50
C LYS A 28 -7.06 -3.42 -8.85
N TYR A 29 -6.98 -4.15 -7.73
CA TYR A 29 -8.17 -4.60 -7.00
C TYR A 29 -8.92 -3.45 -6.33
N ILE A 30 -8.21 -2.46 -5.77
CA ILE A 30 -8.83 -1.23 -5.23
C ILE A 30 -9.64 -0.55 -6.34
N GLY A 31 -9.04 -0.27 -7.49
CA GLY A 31 -9.74 0.36 -8.61
C GLY A 31 -10.94 -0.45 -9.11
N ALA A 32 -10.79 -1.78 -9.23
CA ALA A 32 -11.89 -2.66 -9.60
C ALA A 32 -13.06 -2.59 -8.60
N TYR A 33 -12.78 -2.58 -7.30
CA TYR A 33 -13.82 -2.49 -6.27
C TYR A 33 -14.42 -1.10 -6.15
N MET A 34 -13.66 -0.04 -6.37
CA MET A 34 -14.19 1.32 -6.47
C MET A 34 -15.22 1.44 -7.60
N ALA A 35 -14.93 0.84 -8.76
CA ALA A 35 -15.88 0.83 -9.89
C ALA A 35 -17.18 0.09 -9.56
N VAL A 36 -17.12 -1.00 -8.77
CA VAL A 36 -18.30 -1.77 -8.36
C VAL A 36 -19.11 -1.04 -7.28
N LEU A 37 -18.44 -0.51 -6.25
CA LEU A 37 -19.06 0.14 -5.10
C LEU A 37 -19.60 1.53 -5.40
N LYS A 38 -19.08 2.18 -6.47
CA LYS A 38 -19.36 3.57 -6.89
C LYS A 38 -18.86 4.62 -5.91
N LYS A 39 -19.22 4.50 -4.63
CA LYS A 39 -18.74 5.34 -3.54
C LYS A 39 -17.93 4.48 -2.57
N VAL A 40 -16.73 4.95 -2.23
CA VAL A 40 -15.85 4.33 -1.23
C VAL A 40 -15.54 5.39 -0.18
N ASP A 41 -16.01 5.19 1.04
CA ASP A 41 -15.77 6.12 2.15
C ASP A 41 -14.42 5.86 2.84
N ALA A 42 -13.92 4.62 2.81
CA ALA A 42 -12.67 4.24 3.44
C ALA A 42 -11.99 3.06 2.74
N ILE A 43 -10.65 3.05 2.78
CA ILE A 43 -9.80 1.91 2.43
C ILE A 43 -8.98 1.57 3.67
N LEU A 44 -9.06 0.31 4.11
CA LEU A 44 -8.38 -0.17 5.31
C LEU A 44 -7.26 -1.13 4.91
N PHE A 45 -6.05 -0.85 5.37
CA PHE A 45 -4.94 -1.79 5.29
C PHE A 45 -4.85 -2.58 6.58
N THR A 46 -4.98 -3.90 6.50
CA THR A 46 -4.90 -4.82 7.64
C THR A 46 -4.08 -6.07 7.29
N GLY A 47 -3.84 -6.93 8.27
CA GLY A 47 -2.98 -8.09 8.18
C GLY A 47 -1.51 -7.71 8.21
N GLY A 48 -0.62 -8.70 8.35
CA GLY A 48 0.79 -8.45 8.61
C GLY A 48 1.48 -7.51 7.62
N LEU A 49 1.14 -7.56 6.33
CA LEU A 49 1.69 -6.65 5.31
C LEU A 49 1.05 -5.27 5.33
N GLY A 50 -0.27 -5.21 5.44
CA GLY A 50 -1.02 -3.96 5.43
C GLY A 50 -0.74 -3.12 6.67
N GLU A 51 -0.45 -3.73 7.81
CA GLU A 51 -0.20 -3.06 9.09
C GLU A 51 1.27 -2.63 9.23
N ASN A 52 2.20 -3.54 8.92
CA ASN A 52 3.61 -3.35 9.29
C ASN A 52 4.49 -2.87 8.14
N TYR A 53 3.93 -2.64 6.95
CA TYR A 53 4.74 -2.26 5.79
C TYR A 53 4.32 -0.93 5.13
N PRO A 54 4.83 0.21 5.66
CA PRO A 54 4.50 1.55 5.13
C PRO A 54 4.81 1.72 3.65
N ALA A 55 5.95 1.19 3.18
CA ALA A 55 6.35 1.28 1.78
C ALA A 55 5.34 0.60 0.82
N LEU A 56 4.69 -0.48 1.26
CA LEU A 56 3.63 -1.11 0.47
C LEU A 56 2.42 -0.20 0.36
N ARG A 57 1.96 0.41 1.46
CA ARG A 57 0.85 1.36 1.45
C ARG A 57 1.15 2.56 0.54
N GLU A 58 2.37 3.08 0.60
CA GLU A 58 2.86 4.13 -0.32
C GLU A 58 2.75 3.72 -1.78
N SER A 59 3.37 2.61 -2.18
CA SER A 59 3.36 2.18 -3.58
C SER A 59 1.95 1.83 -4.10
N VAL A 60 1.06 1.37 -3.21
CA VAL A 60 -0.34 1.10 -3.54
C VAL A 60 -1.14 2.39 -3.74
N CYS A 61 -0.90 3.43 -2.94
CA CYS A 61 -1.64 4.70 -3.03
C CYS A 61 -1.10 5.67 -4.08
N GLU A 62 0.15 5.53 -4.51
CA GLU A 62 0.77 6.38 -5.54
C GLU A 62 -0.07 6.43 -6.83
N GLY A 63 -0.41 7.63 -7.31
CA GLY A 63 -1.19 7.81 -8.54
C GLY A 63 -2.71 7.62 -8.37
N LEU A 64 -3.22 7.47 -7.14
CA LEU A 64 -4.66 7.43 -6.86
C LEU A 64 -5.22 8.80 -6.44
N GLU A 65 -4.43 9.87 -6.50
CA GLU A 65 -4.80 11.22 -6.07
C GLU A 65 -6.00 11.75 -6.86
N ASP A 66 -6.03 11.49 -8.18
CA ASP A 66 -7.15 11.87 -9.07
C ASP A 66 -8.44 11.09 -8.77
N LEU A 67 -8.34 9.98 -8.03
CA LEU A 67 -9.47 9.20 -7.53
C LEU A 67 -9.85 9.60 -6.09
N GLY A 68 -9.30 10.69 -5.58
CA GLY A 68 -9.55 11.21 -4.24
C GLY A 68 -8.82 10.48 -3.12
N ILE A 69 -7.84 9.63 -3.44
CA ILE A 69 -7.06 8.87 -2.45
C ILE A 69 -5.64 9.43 -2.40
N ALA A 70 -5.31 10.12 -1.32
CA ALA A 70 -3.97 10.63 -1.08
C ALA A 70 -3.43 10.09 0.25
N LEU A 71 -2.22 9.54 0.23
CA LEU A 71 -1.56 9.07 1.44
C LEU A 71 -0.73 10.18 2.07
N HIS A 72 -1.00 10.48 3.34
CA HIS A 72 -0.18 11.40 4.11
C HIS A 72 1.04 10.68 4.71
N LYS A 73 2.21 10.85 4.07
CA LYS A 73 3.45 10.14 4.45
C LYS A 73 3.84 10.26 5.93
N PRO A 74 3.80 11.45 6.58
CA PRO A 74 4.22 11.56 7.97
C PRO A 74 3.44 10.68 8.96
N THR A 75 2.19 10.37 8.63
CA THR A 75 1.35 9.48 9.45
C THR A 75 1.41 8.02 9.01
N ASN A 76 1.96 7.74 7.82
CA ASN A 76 2.07 6.39 7.29
C ASN A 76 3.10 5.55 8.06
N ASP A 77 4.17 6.15 8.56
CA ASP A 77 5.21 5.42 9.30
C ASP A 77 4.82 5.13 10.76
N ASN A 78 3.74 5.72 11.24
CA ASN A 78 3.24 5.48 12.58
C ASN A 78 2.42 4.19 12.62
N LEU A 79 3.03 3.12 13.14
CA LEU A 79 2.28 1.94 13.60
C LEU A 79 1.22 2.42 14.59
N GLY A 80 -0.04 2.27 14.22
CA GLY A 80 -1.20 2.69 15.02
C GLY A 80 -1.34 1.89 16.32
N ASN A 81 -0.43 2.12 17.28
CA ASN A 81 -0.66 1.81 18.69
C ASN A 81 -1.57 2.85 19.35
N ARG A 82 -2.25 3.68 18.57
CA ARG A 82 -3.25 4.62 19.04
C ARG A 82 -4.41 4.55 18.08
N LEU A 83 -5.55 4.07 18.59
CA LEU A 83 -6.85 4.52 18.10
C LEU A 83 -6.73 6.04 17.98
N VAL A 84 -6.76 6.55 16.76
CA VAL A 84 -6.89 7.97 16.51
C VAL A 84 -8.36 8.27 16.82
N ASN A 85 -8.63 8.61 18.08
CA ASN A 85 -9.90 9.18 18.52
C ASN A 85 -10.02 10.62 18.03
#